data_AF-A0A6C2UTH8-F1
#
_entry.id   AF-A0A6C2UTH8-F1
#
_cell.length_a   1.000
_cell.length_b   1.000
_cell.length_c   1.000
_cell.angle_alpha   90.00
_cell.angle_beta   90.00
_cell.angle_gamma   90.00
#
_symmetry.space_group_name_H-M   'P 1'
#
loop_
_entity.id
_entity.type
_entity.pdbx_description
1 polymer ?
#
loop_
_entity_poly.entity_id
_entity_poly.type
_entity_poly.pdbx_seq_one_letter_code
_entity_poly.pdbx_strand_id
1 'polypeptide(L)'
;MRTLKALLVVVCCMVYAGLVDAATLKDKPPTIFYPEGHYLEGWPRTVCRDMFGYNYQTHMFKGSYANVYLGGDGFPPYMGNTEMYYLAMVEYGYADTIEDAEAMLSELWYWGARDLDLYMKWNDAWLSNQDRGDDSQGTEPDGNLDRHYGYASYFDSGAALINIQSQTYEIEIDGKTQLVREYYYLKLKAVTSTDVLVDGIWYTEGGDEIGPEIYGAFAIVKEEFYGPYPAGKPGHGKPGHGKPNHGWGKGNCQAGMPDMCTTKEHSWKKPAKKSGKKTVKQSDGQNNRSRGRR
;
A
#
# COMPACT_ATOMS: atom_id res chain seq x y z
N MET A 1 -48.14 49.28 5.13
CA MET A 1 -47.99 47.89 5.63
C MET A 1 -48.87 46.90 4.85
N ARG A 2 -48.65 46.71 3.54
CA ARG A 2 -49.36 45.69 2.74
C ARG A 2 -48.56 45.26 1.49
N THR A 3 -47.26 45.01 1.61
CA THR A 3 -46.43 44.49 0.49
C THR A 3 -45.19 43.73 1.00
N LEU A 4 -45.30 42.97 2.09
CA LEU A 4 -44.16 42.22 2.67
C LEU A 4 -44.50 40.77 3.02
N LYS A 5 -45.38 40.12 2.23
CA LYS A 5 -45.76 38.71 2.44
C LYS A 5 -45.68 37.84 1.18
N ALA A 6 -45.17 38.37 0.06
CA ALA A 6 -45.10 37.66 -1.22
C ALA A 6 -43.65 37.43 -1.69
N LEU A 7 -42.67 37.43 -0.78
CA LEU A 7 -41.25 37.19 -1.12
C LEU A 7 -40.60 36.11 -0.23
N LEU A 8 -41.40 35.16 0.29
CA LEU A 8 -40.89 34.02 1.08
C LEU A 8 -41.31 32.65 0.49
N VAL A 9 -41.88 32.63 -0.72
CA VAL A 9 -42.42 31.39 -1.34
C VAL A 9 -41.70 31.02 -2.64
N VAL A 10 -40.74 31.82 -3.11
CA VAL A 10 -39.96 31.55 -4.35
C VAL A 10 -38.51 31.12 -4.07
N VAL A 11 -38.06 31.09 -2.81
CA VAL A 11 -36.72 30.59 -2.43
C VAL A 11 -36.73 29.10 -2.00
N CYS A 12 -37.88 28.41 -2.11
CA CYS A 12 -37.97 26.96 -1.90
C CYS A 12 -38.00 26.13 -3.20
N CYS A 13 -37.92 26.76 -4.37
CA CYS A 13 -37.80 26.05 -5.63
C CYS A 13 -36.33 25.89 -6.02
N MET A 14 -35.87 24.63 -6.01
CA MET A 14 -34.71 24.11 -6.76
C MET A 14 -33.34 24.12 -6.06
N VAL A 15 -33.27 23.61 -4.83
CA VAL A 15 -32.16 22.69 -4.48
C VAL A 15 -32.75 21.27 -4.40
N TYR A 16 -33.43 20.86 -5.46
CA TYR A 16 -33.40 19.46 -5.87
C TYR A 16 -32.10 19.32 -6.68
N ALA A 17 -30.95 19.42 -6.00
CA ALA A 17 -29.81 18.67 -6.50
C ALA A 17 -30.30 17.23 -6.44
N GLY A 18 -30.62 16.66 -7.60
CA GLY A 18 -30.96 15.25 -7.70
C GLY A 18 -29.90 14.51 -6.92
N LEU A 19 -30.31 13.81 -5.86
CA LEU A 19 -29.51 12.72 -5.36
C LEU A 19 -29.44 11.79 -6.57
N VAL A 20 -28.34 11.87 -7.33
CA VAL A 20 -28.02 10.84 -8.31
C VAL A 20 -27.97 9.59 -7.46
N ASP A 21 -28.90 8.68 -7.70
CA ASP A 21 -28.99 7.44 -6.95
C ASP A 21 -27.67 6.70 -7.19
N ALA A 22 -26.83 6.70 -6.16
CA ALA A 22 -25.56 6.00 -6.18
C ALA A 22 -25.83 4.52 -6.48
N ALA A 23 -25.18 3.99 -7.53
CA ALA A 23 -25.17 2.57 -7.75
C ALA A 23 -24.41 1.90 -6.59
N THR A 24 -24.92 0.76 -6.14
CA THR A 24 -24.35 0.03 -5.02
C THR A 24 -24.18 -1.45 -5.36
N LEU A 25 -23.27 -2.11 -4.64
CA LEU A 25 -23.09 -3.57 -4.73
C LEU A 25 -24.35 -4.38 -4.37
N LYS A 26 -25.40 -3.75 -3.83
CA LYS A 26 -26.66 -4.39 -3.43
C LYS A 26 -27.77 -4.25 -4.47
N ASP A 27 -27.52 -3.53 -5.56
CA ASP A 27 -28.54 -3.23 -6.57
C ASP A 27 -29.05 -4.50 -7.25
N LYS A 28 -30.32 -4.45 -7.68
CA LYS A 28 -31.00 -5.55 -8.37
C LYS A 28 -31.79 -4.98 -9.56
N PRO A 29 -31.35 -5.18 -10.81
CA PRO A 29 -30.16 -5.94 -11.24
C PRO A 29 -28.83 -5.27 -10.82
N PRO A 30 -27.69 -6.00 -10.79
CA PRO A 30 -26.38 -5.41 -10.53
C PRO A 30 -26.03 -4.33 -11.56
N THR A 31 -25.37 -3.27 -11.09
CA THR A 31 -24.96 -2.10 -11.88
C THR A 31 -23.43 -1.95 -11.93
N ILE A 32 -22.71 -2.55 -10.99
CA ILE A 32 -21.25 -2.44 -10.85
C ILE A 32 -20.59 -3.77 -11.26
N PHE A 33 -19.70 -3.71 -12.24
CA PHE A 33 -19.08 -4.88 -12.85
C PHE A 33 -17.54 -4.80 -12.75
N TYR A 34 -16.87 -5.90 -13.07
CA TYR A 34 -15.43 -5.83 -13.32
C TYR A 34 -15.17 -5.21 -14.70
N PRO A 35 -14.17 -4.32 -14.82
CA PRO A 35 -13.87 -3.59 -16.04
C PRO A 35 -13.26 -4.51 -17.11
N GLU A 36 -13.17 -3.99 -18.33
CA GLU A 36 -12.47 -4.61 -19.46
C GLU A 36 -11.03 -4.97 -19.09
N GLY A 37 -10.56 -6.14 -19.54
CA GLY A 37 -9.22 -6.66 -19.26
C GLY A 37 -9.07 -7.37 -17.91
N HIS A 38 -10.04 -7.25 -17.00
CA HIS A 38 -10.02 -7.99 -15.74
C HIS A 38 -10.35 -9.48 -15.98
N TYR A 39 -9.76 -10.41 -15.21
CA TYR A 39 -10.08 -11.85 -15.32
C TYR A 39 -11.58 -12.18 -15.15
N LEU A 40 -12.28 -11.34 -14.39
CA LEU A 40 -13.73 -11.42 -14.14
C LEU A 40 -14.54 -10.41 -14.96
N GLU A 41 -14.00 -9.87 -16.04
CA GLU A 41 -14.66 -8.88 -16.90
C GLU A 41 -16.14 -9.23 -17.14
N GLY A 42 -17.02 -8.25 -16.96
CA GLY A 42 -18.46 -8.40 -17.15
C GLY A 42 -19.19 -9.21 -16.06
N TRP A 43 -18.48 -9.76 -15.07
CA TRP A 43 -19.11 -10.34 -13.89
C TRP A 43 -19.49 -9.23 -12.90
N PRO A 44 -20.64 -9.34 -12.21
CA PRO A 44 -21.04 -8.35 -11.22
C PRO A 44 -20.13 -8.43 -9.99
N ARG A 45 -19.74 -7.26 -9.45
CA ARG A 45 -19.07 -7.21 -8.15
C ARG A 45 -20.08 -7.56 -7.05
N THR A 46 -19.68 -8.39 -6.10
CA THR A 46 -20.58 -8.88 -5.05
C THR A 46 -20.31 -8.23 -3.70
N VAL A 47 -21.29 -8.27 -2.80
CA VAL A 47 -21.14 -7.86 -1.39
C VAL A 47 -20.26 -8.81 -0.57
N CYS A 48 -19.96 -9.99 -1.12
CA CYS A 48 -19.12 -11.00 -0.50
C CYS A 48 -17.67 -10.87 -0.95
N ARG A 49 -16.81 -11.71 -0.39
CA ARG A 49 -15.43 -11.80 -0.86
C ARG A 49 -15.40 -12.45 -2.25
N ASP A 50 -14.67 -11.85 -3.18
CA ASP A 50 -14.40 -12.45 -4.48
C ASP A 50 -13.31 -13.55 -4.41
N MET A 51 -12.99 -14.16 -5.55
CA MET A 51 -11.99 -15.23 -5.62
C MET A 51 -10.54 -14.74 -5.45
N PHE A 52 -10.28 -13.44 -5.58
CA PHE A 52 -8.96 -12.85 -5.38
C PHE A 52 -8.71 -12.51 -3.90
N GLY A 53 -9.77 -12.19 -3.17
CA GLY A 53 -9.74 -11.88 -1.74
C GLY A 53 -10.33 -10.53 -1.38
N TYR A 54 -10.83 -9.74 -2.34
CA TYR A 54 -11.46 -8.45 -2.10
C TYR A 54 -12.86 -8.63 -1.54
N ASN A 55 -13.17 -7.84 -0.51
CA ASN A 55 -14.52 -7.61 -0.02
C ASN A 55 -14.76 -6.10 -0.01
N TYR A 56 -15.30 -5.59 -1.11
CA TYR A 56 -15.53 -4.17 -1.33
C TYR A 56 -16.51 -3.59 -0.31
N GLN A 57 -17.58 -4.32 0.04
CA GLN A 57 -18.56 -3.89 1.04
C GLN A 57 -17.95 -3.60 2.42
N THR A 58 -16.90 -4.32 2.81
CA THR A 58 -16.23 -4.15 4.11
C THR A 58 -14.88 -3.46 4.01
N HIS A 59 -14.52 -2.93 2.83
CA HIS A 59 -13.25 -2.26 2.55
C HIS A 59 -12.04 -3.06 3.01
N MET A 60 -11.99 -4.33 2.61
CA MET A 60 -10.97 -5.27 3.07
C MET A 60 -10.52 -6.21 1.97
N PHE A 61 -9.22 -6.51 1.95
CA PHE A 61 -8.64 -7.59 1.17
C PHE A 61 -7.97 -8.58 2.12
N LYS A 62 -8.08 -9.87 1.82
CA LYS A 62 -7.28 -10.89 2.48
C LYS A 62 -7.04 -12.07 1.53
N GLY A 63 -5.78 -12.31 1.19
CA GLY A 63 -5.36 -13.36 0.25
C GLY A 63 -3.84 -13.29 0.03
N SER A 64 -3.37 -13.96 -1.03
CA SER A 64 -2.00 -13.80 -1.52
C SER A 64 -1.76 -12.36 -1.97
N TYR A 65 -0.55 -11.83 -1.76
CA TYR A 65 -0.15 -10.51 -2.22
C TYR A 65 -0.33 -10.33 -3.74
N ALA A 66 -0.01 -11.35 -4.55
CA ALA A 66 -0.16 -11.28 -6.01
C ALA A 66 -1.63 -11.10 -6.44
N ASN A 67 -2.59 -11.66 -5.68
CA ASN A 67 -4.02 -11.54 -6.00
C ASN A 67 -4.58 -10.12 -5.89
N VAL A 68 -3.83 -9.17 -5.32
CA VAL A 68 -4.20 -7.74 -5.40
C VAL A 68 -4.18 -7.25 -6.85
N TYR A 69 -3.28 -7.80 -7.68
CA TYR A 69 -2.96 -7.28 -9.01
C TYR A 69 -3.37 -8.23 -10.13
N LEU A 70 -3.21 -9.56 -9.95
CA LEU A 70 -3.43 -10.56 -11.01
C LEU A 70 -4.75 -10.39 -11.77
N GLY A 71 -5.85 -10.14 -11.03
CA GLY A 71 -7.16 -9.97 -11.65
C GLY A 71 -7.20 -8.78 -12.61
N GLY A 72 -6.57 -7.66 -12.25
CA GLY A 72 -6.47 -6.46 -13.09
C GLY A 72 -5.55 -6.64 -14.29
N ASP A 73 -4.55 -7.51 -14.16
CA ASP A 73 -3.64 -7.90 -15.25
C ASP A 73 -4.21 -9.06 -16.10
N GLY A 74 -5.48 -9.43 -15.89
CA GLY A 74 -6.20 -10.44 -16.68
C GLY A 74 -5.93 -11.89 -16.31
N PHE A 75 -5.15 -12.14 -15.26
CA PHE A 75 -4.77 -13.49 -14.82
C PHE A 75 -5.73 -14.07 -13.77
N PRO A 76 -5.92 -15.41 -13.73
CA PRO A 76 -6.73 -16.06 -12.71
C PRO A 76 -6.10 -15.91 -11.30
N PRO A 77 -6.87 -16.11 -10.22
CA PRO A 77 -6.34 -16.02 -8.86
C PRO A 77 -5.28 -17.09 -8.56
N TYR A 78 -4.20 -16.68 -7.90
CA TYR A 78 -3.19 -17.57 -7.34
C TYR A 78 -3.68 -18.23 -6.05
N MET A 79 -3.54 -19.56 -5.97
CA MET A 79 -4.06 -20.38 -4.87
C MET A 79 -2.96 -20.89 -3.91
N GLY A 80 -1.75 -20.34 -3.97
CA GLY A 80 -0.65 -20.70 -3.07
C GLY A 80 0.20 -21.90 -3.51
N ASN A 81 0.09 -22.32 -4.78
CA ASN A 81 0.96 -23.35 -5.36
C ASN A 81 1.46 -22.88 -6.73
N THR A 82 2.74 -22.54 -6.80
CA THR A 82 3.37 -21.97 -8.01
C THR A 82 3.37 -22.94 -9.18
N GLU A 83 3.72 -24.21 -8.94
CA GLU A 83 3.78 -25.24 -9.98
C GLU A 83 2.40 -25.47 -10.61
N MET A 84 1.36 -25.61 -9.78
CA MET A 84 -0.02 -25.75 -10.25
C MET A 84 -0.51 -24.51 -10.98
N TYR A 85 -0.03 -23.32 -10.60
CA TYR A 85 -0.40 -22.10 -11.27
C TYR A 85 0.20 -21.99 -12.68
N TYR A 86 1.48 -22.36 -12.85
CA TYR A 86 2.09 -22.42 -14.19
C TYR A 86 1.42 -23.46 -15.08
N LEU A 87 1.08 -24.63 -14.54
CA LEU A 87 0.29 -25.64 -15.25
C LEU A 87 -1.06 -25.07 -15.70
N ALA A 88 -1.76 -24.34 -14.83
CA ALA A 88 -3.03 -23.71 -15.17
C ALA A 88 -2.88 -22.62 -16.25
N MET A 89 -1.77 -21.87 -16.26
CA MET A 89 -1.52 -20.87 -17.32
C MET A 89 -1.44 -21.53 -18.69
N VAL A 90 -0.78 -22.69 -18.77
CA VAL A 90 -0.71 -23.48 -20.01
C VAL A 90 -2.07 -24.06 -20.39
N GLU A 91 -2.76 -24.68 -19.43
CA GLU A 91 -4.07 -25.30 -19.67
C GLU A 91 -5.12 -24.30 -20.16
N TYR A 92 -5.09 -23.07 -19.65
CA TYR A 92 -6.00 -22.01 -20.07
C TYR A 92 -5.52 -21.20 -21.28
N GLY A 93 -4.36 -21.55 -21.85
CA GLY A 93 -3.83 -20.93 -23.06
C GLY A 93 -3.23 -19.54 -22.87
N TYR A 94 -2.83 -19.17 -21.65
CA TYR A 94 -2.03 -17.96 -21.41
C TYR A 94 -0.57 -18.15 -21.85
N ALA A 95 -0.06 -19.39 -21.82
CA ALA A 95 1.31 -19.73 -22.21
C ALA A 95 1.34 -21.05 -22.98
N ASP A 96 2.33 -21.23 -23.85
CA ASP A 96 2.50 -22.47 -24.61
C ASP A 96 3.17 -23.59 -23.80
N THR A 97 4.06 -23.21 -22.87
CA THR A 97 4.82 -24.11 -22.00
C THR A 97 4.89 -23.60 -20.55
N ILE A 98 5.31 -24.46 -19.62
CA ILE A 98 5.52 -24.05 -18.21
C ILE A 98 6.63 -23.00 -18.12
N GLU A 99 7.68 -23.16 -18.93
CA GLU A 99 8.80 -22.24 -19.02
C GLU A 99 8.35 -20.85 -19.52
N ASP A 100 7.46 -20.80 -20.51
CA ASP A 100 6.87 -19.54 -20.99
C ASP A 100 5.98 -18.89 -19.92
N ALA A 101 5.21 -19.69 -19.17
CA ALA A 101 4.40 -19.19 -18.05
C ALA A 101 5.27 -18.62 -16.93
N GLU A 102 6.36 -19.31 -16.58
CA GLU A 102 7.33 -18.83 -15.58
C GLU A 102 7.99 -17.53 -16.03
N ALA A 103 8.46 -17.46 -17.28
CA ALA A 103 9.08 -16.26 -17.84
C ALA A 103 8.12 -15.07 -17.81
N MET A 104 6.90 -15.25 -18.33
CA MET A 104 5.87 -14.21 -18.34
C MET A 104 5.54 -13.70 -16.93
N LEU A 105 5.26 -14.60 -16.00
CA LEU A 105 4.88 -14.20 -14.64
C LEU A 105 6.06 -13.59 -13.87
N SER A 106 7.31 -13.98 -14.17
CA SER A 106 8.50 -13.40 -13.55
C SER A 106 8.75 -11.93 -13.93
N GLU A 107 8.18 -11.45 -15.04
CA GLU A 107 8.23 -10.04 -15.43
C GLU A 107 7.28 -9.16 -14.60
N LEU A 108 6.28 -9.76 -13.95
CA LEU A 108 5.38 -9.04 -13.06
C LEU A 108 6.11 -8.69 -11.77
N TRP A 109 6.25 -7.39 -11.50
CA TRP A 109 7.03 -6.87 -10.38
C TRP A 109 6.61 -7.42 -9.00
N TYR A 110 5.36 -7.85 -8.86
CA TYR A 110 4.81 -8.41 -7.61
C TYR A 110 4.90 -9.94 -7.51
N TRP A 111 5.27 -10.65 -8.58
CA TRP A 111 5.23 -12.13 -8.60
C TRP A 111 6.22 -12.77 -7.64
N GLY A 112 7.36 -12.13 -7.39
CA GLY A 112 8.31 -12.55 -6.36
C GLY A 112 7.72 -12.57 -4.95
N ALA A 113 6.66 -11.78 -4.71
CA ALA A 113 5.96 -11.68 -3.44
C ALA A 113 4.66 -12.51 -3.40
N ARG A 114 4.38 -13.34 -4.40
CA ARG A 114 3.10 -14.08 -4.53
C ARG A 114 2.72 -14.94 -3.32
N ASP A 115 3.69 -15.46 -2.58
CA ASP A 115 3.41 -16.34 -1.44
C ASP A 115 3.21 -15.57 -0.13
N LEU A 116 3.33 -14.24 -0.13
CA LEU A 116 3.05 -13.43 1.05
C LEU A 116 1.55 -13.40 1.33
N ASP A 117 1.17 -13.72 2.57
CA ASP A 117 -0.18 -13.47 3.08
C ASP A 117 -0.36 -11.97 3.24
N LEU A 118 -1.36 -11.39 2.59
CA LEU A 118 -1.67 -9.98 2.68
C LEU A 118 -3.06 -9.75 3.28
N TYR A 119 -3.13 -8.81 4.20
CA TYR A 119 -4.35 -8.21 4.71
C TYR A 119 -4.34 -6.71 4.45
N MET A 120 -5.39 -6.20 3.84
CA MET A 120 -5.58 -4.76 3.67
C MET A 120 -6.92 -4.32 4.25
N LYS A 121 -6.95 -3.10 4.77
CA LYS A 121 -8.17 -2.42 5.24
C LYS A 121 -8.12 -0.96 4.81
N TRP A 122 -9.16 -0.47 4.15
CA TRP A 122 -9.22 0.90 3.67
C TRP A 122 -10.52 1.61 4.07
N ASN A 123 -10.65 2.89 3.73
CA ASN A 123 -11.87 3.69 3.89
C ASN A 123 -12.50 4.05 2.54
N ASP A 124 -13.72 4.60 2.55
CA ASP A 124 -14.46 4.94 1.31
C ASP A 124 -13.69 5.88 0.38
N ALA A 125 -12.87 6.79 0.93
CA ALA A 125 -12.06 7.70 0.13
C ALA A 125 -10.94 6.98 -0.66
N TRP A 126 -10.43 5.85 -0.17
CA TRP A 126 -9.46 5.03 -0.90
C TRP A 126 -10.11 4.28 -2.07
N LEU A 127 -11.18 3.53 -1.78
CA LEU A 127 -11.98 2.79 -2.74
C LEU A 127 -13.37 2.56 -2.12
N SER A 128 -14.36 3.20 -2.73
CA SER A 128 -15.76 3.17 -2.34
C SER A 128 -16.37 1.77 -2.53
N ASN A 129 -17.52 1.53 -1.90
CA ASN A 129 -18.41 0.40 -2.22
C ASN A 129 -19.62 0.82 -3.08
N GLN A 130 -19.54 2.02 -3.64
CA GLN A 130 -20.56 2.64 -4.47
C GLN A 130 -19.91 3.16 -5.75
N ASP A 131 -20.77 3.35 -6.74
CA ASP A 131 -20.51 4.00 -8.01
C ASP A 131 -21.43 5.22 -8.06
N ARG A 132 -20.84 6.40 -7.82
CA ARG A 132 -21.54 7.68 -7.72
C ARG A 132 -21.16 8.63 -8.84
N GLY A 133 -20.15 8.30 -9.63
CA GLY A 133 -19.59 9.17 -10.63
C GLY A 133 -18.20 8.73 -11.06
N ASP A 134 -17.86 8.98 -12.32
CA ASP A 134 -16.50 8.80 -12.84
C ASP A 134 -15.44 9.50 -11.95
N ASP A 135 -14.36 8.77 -11.65
CA ASP A 135 -13.14 9.20 -10.94
C ASP A 135 -12.54 10.53 -11.47
N SER A 136 -12.93 10.98 -12.67
CA SER A 136 -12.60 12.27 -13.27
C SER A 136 -13.45 13.45 -12.80
N GLN A 137 -14.20 13.28 -11.69
CA GLN A 137 -15.22 14.22 -11.17
C GLN A 137 -16.49 14.28 -12.04
N GLY A 138 -16.76 13.22 -12.79
CA GLY A 138 -18.07 13.03 -13.40
C GLY A 138 -19.15 12.84 -12.33
N THR A 139 -20.38 13.21 -12.64
CA THR A 139 -21.53 12.99 -11.75
C THR A 139 -22.34 11.75 -12.12
N GLU A 140 -21.97 11.08 -13.21
CA GLU A 140 -22.69 9.93 -13.74
C GLU A 140 -21.92 8.63 -13.43
N PRO A 141 -22.60 7.60 -12.88
CA PRO A 141 -22.00 6.30 -12.63
C PRO A 141 -21.36 5.70 -13.88
N ASP A 142 -20.16 5.14 -13.74
CA ASP A 142 -19.37 4.56 -14.85
C ASP A 142 -19.30 3.02 -14.84
N GLY A 143 -19.98 2.40 -13.87
CA GLY A 143 -19.96 0.96 -13.62
C GLY A 143 -18.80 0.49 -12.75
N ASN A 144 -17.94 1.41 -12.27
CA ASN A 144 -16.79 1.12 -11.41
C ASN A 144 -16.99 1.65 -9.99
N LEU A 145 -16.21 1.11 -9.05
CA LEU A 145 -16.20 1.62 -7.68
C LEU A 145 -15.38 2.90 -7.61
N ASP A 146 -15.98 3.97 -7.08
CA ASP A 146 -15.33 5.28 -7.02
C ASP A 146 -14.02 5.24 -6.23
N ARG A 147 -13.04 6.00 -6.70
CA ARG A 147 -11.85 6.39 -5.96
C ARG A 147 -11.93 7.88 -5.66
N HIS A 148 -11.54 8.27 -4.44
CA HIS A 148 -11.52 9.67 -3.99
C HIS A 148 -12.76 10.49 -4.39
N TYR A 149 -13.96 9.91 -4.29
CA TYR A 149 -15.21 10.52 -4.73
C TYR A 149 -15.40 11.94 -4.16
N GLY A 150 -15.70 12.89 -5.04
CA GLY A 150 -15.86 14.30 -4.71
C GLY A 150 -14.54 15.10 -4.65
N TYR A 151 -13.42 14.49 -5.02
CA TYR A 151 -12.11 15.14 -5.09
C TYR A 151 -11.47 14.90 -6.47
N ALA A 152 -10.65 15.85 -6.91
CA ALA A 152 -9.94 15.77 -8.20
C ALA A 152 -8.82 14.71 -8.23
N SER A 153 -8.39 14.25 -7.05
CA SER A 153 -7.35 13.24 -6.86
C SER A 153 -7.43 12.73 -5.42
N TYR A 154 -6.48 11.89 -5.01
CA TYR A 154 -6.36 11.51 -3.60
C TYR A 154 -5.95 12.66 -2.68
N PHE A 155 -5.38 13.77 -3.18
CA PHE A 155 -5.14 14.95 -2.34
C PHE A 155 -6.44 15.43 -1.71
N ASP A 156 -6.40 15.75 -0.42
CA ASP A 156 -7.54 16.20 0.40
C ASP A 156 -8.67 15.17 0.61
N SER A 157 -8.65 14.03 -0.10
CA SER A 157 -9.70 13.01 -0.03
C SER A 157 -9.85 12.35 1.35
N GLY A 158 -8.80 12.38 2.17
CA GLY A 158 -8.74 11.63 3.42
C GLY A 158 -8.62 10.11 3.23
N ALA A 159 -8.27 9.65 2.03
CA ALA A 159 -8.03 8.24 1.74
C ALA A 159 -6.97 7.65 2.68
N ALA A 160 -7.22 6.43 3.15
CA ALA A 160 -6.31 5.74 4.06
C ALA A 160 -6.35 4.23 3.83
N LEU A 161 -5.18 3.61 4.00
CA LEU A 161 -4.99 2.17 3.85
C LEU A 161 -4.11 1.65 4.98
N ILE A 162 -4.50 0.52 5.56
CA ILE A 162 -3.63 -0.35 6.35
C ILE A 162 -3.29 -1.54 5.48
N ASN A 163 -2.01 -1.87 5.40
CA ASN A 163 -1.46 -3.03 4.70
C ASN A 163 -0.63 -3.85 5.71
N ILE A 164 -0.95 -5.13 5.83
CA ILE A 164 -0.25 -6.07 6.72
C ILE A 164 0.15 -7.27 5.89
N GLN A 165 1.45 -7.42 5.67
CA GLN A 165 2.02 -8.59 5.01
C GLN A 165 2.51 -9.56 6.07
N SER A 166 2.43 -10.86 5.81
CA SER A 166 3.05 -11.86 6.66
C SER A 166 3.56 -13.04 5.85
N GLN A 167 4.62 -13.64 6.36
CA GLN A 167 5.18 -14.88 5.81
C GLN A 167 5.46 -15.84 6.96
N THR A 168 5.28 -17.13 6.70
CA THR A 168 5.67 -18.20 7.63
C THR A 168 6.80 -18.99 7.00
N TYR A 169 7.86 -19.27 7.76
CA TYR A 169 8.99 -20.07 7.31
C TYR A 169 9.56 -20.90 8.46
N GLU A 170 10.35 -21.91 8.13
CA GLU A 170 10.99 -22.80 9.08
C GLU A 170 12.39 -22.28 9.44
N ILE A 171 12.72 -22.30 10.74
CA ILE A 171 14.07 -22.03 11.24
C ILE A 171 14.52 -23.13 12.19
N GLU A 172 15.82 -23.41 12.20
CA GLU A 172 16.43 -24.29 13.19
C GLU A 172 16.82 -23.50 14.44
N ILE A 173 16.29 -23.89 15.60
CA ILE A 173 16.70 -23.37 16.91
C ILE A 173 17.00 -24.58 17.81
N ASP A 174 18.24 -24.66 18.30
CA ASP A 174 18.72 -25.73 19.18
C ASP A 174 18.51 -27.15 18.59
N GLY A 175 18.72 -27.30 17.27
CA GLY A 175 18.56 -28.56 16.56
C GLY A 175 17.10 -29.02 16.41
N LYS A 176 16.15 -28.08 16.54
CA LYS A 176 14.74 -28.30 16.27
C LYS A 176 14.23 -27.29 15.26
N THR A 177 13.57 -27.80 14.23
CA THR A 177 12.80 -27.01 13.29
C THR A 177 11.61 -26.36 13.99
N GLN A 178 11.49 -25.04 13.88
CA GLN A 178 10.36 -24.25 14.36
C GLN A 178 9.80 -23.42 13.22
N LEU A 179 8.48 -23.46 13.06
CA LEU A 179 7.79 -22.50 12.20
C LEU A 179 7.76 -21.15 12.91
N VAL A 180 8.22 -20.12 12.23
CA VAL A 180 8.10 -18.73 12.67
C VAL A 180 7.32 -17.91 11.66
N ARG A 181 6.73 -16.82 12.13
CA ARG A 181 6.00 -15.87 11.32
C ARG A 181 6.54 -14.47 11.54
N GLU A 182 6.69 -13.76 10.44
CA GLU A 182 7.02 -12.34 10.39
C GLU A 182 5.83 -11.54 9.87
N TYR A 183 5.75 -10.28 10.28
CA TYR A 183 4.76 -9.33 9.78
C TYR A 183 5.43 -8.01 9.41
N TYR A 184 4.99 -7.43 8.31
CA TYR A 184 5.29 -6.07 7.92
C TYR A 184 3.99 -5.26 7.91
N TYR A 185 3.93 -4.24 8.75
CA TYR A 185 2.77 -3.35 8.92
C TYR A 185 3.07 -2.00 8.29
N LEU A 186 2.17 -1.55 7.43
CA LEU A 186 2.22 -0.24 6.79
C LEU A 186 0.87 0.45 6.95
N LYS A 187 0.88 1.74 7.28
CA LYS A 187 -0.30 2.61 7.25
C LYS A 187 -0.01 3.81 6.37
N LEU A 188 -0.88 4.01 5.41
CA LEU A 188 -0.84 5.11 4.46
C LEU A 188 -1.99 6.07 4.73
N LYS A 189 -1.74 7.34 4.45
CA LYS A 189 -2.76 8.39 4.45
C LYS A 189 -2.52 9.34 3.29
N ALA A 190 -3.59 9.74 2.62
CA ALA A 190 -3.56 10.82 1.66
C ALA A 190 -3.10 12.11 2.34
N VAL A 191 -2.24 12.85 1.66
CA VAL A 191 -1.81 14.19 2.07
C VAL A 191 -2.82 15.24 1.59
N THR A 192 -2.71 16.44 2.13
CA THR A 192 -3.51 17.60 1.71
C THR A 192 -2.81 18.36 0.59
N SER A 193 -3.55 19.14 -0.18
CA SER A 193 -2.97 20.03 -1.20
C SER A 193 -2.08 21.14 -0.61
N THR A 194 -2.17 21.37 0.70
CA THR A 194 -1.33 22.31 1.45
C THR A 194 -0.06 21.69 2.03
N ASP A 195 0.07 20.35 2.02
CA ASP A 195 1.27 19.66 2.48
C ASP A 195 2.41 19.85 1.47
N VAL A 196 3.64 19.85 1.95
CA VAL A 196 4.83 20.12 1.12
C VAL A 196 5.73 18.90 1.10
N LEU A 197 6.10 18.46 -0.11
CA LEU A 197 7.07 17.39 -0.33
C LEU A 197 8.49 17.96 -0.35
N VAL A 198 9.33 17.56 0.60
CA VAL A 198 10.74 17.96 0.68
C VAL A 198 11.60 16.71 0.78
N ASP A 199 12.49 16.52 -0.19
CA ASP A 199 13.43 15.38 -0.23
C ASP A 199 12.76 14.00 -0.04
N GLY A 200 11.56 13.82 -0.62
CA GLY A 200 10.81 12.57 -0.54
C GLY A 200 10.01 12.37 0.75
N ILE A 201 9.91 13.39 1.61
CA ILE A 201 9.14 13.36 2.86
C ILE A 201 8.06 14.44 2.83
N TRP A 202 6.84 14.07 3.18
CA TRP A 202 5.72 15.01 3.31
C TRP A 202 5.74 15.72 4.66
N TYR A 203 5.49 17.03 4.64
CA TYR A 203 5.33 17.89 5.80
C TYR A 203 4.00 18.63 5.74
N THR A 204 3.37 18.87 6.89
CA THR A 204 2.21 19.75 6.98
C THR A 204 2.57 21.19 6.63
N GLU A 205 1.58 22.04 6.35
CA GLU A 205 1.78 23.50 6.18
C GLU A 205 2.51 24.13 7.40
N GLY A 206 2.30 23.58 8.59
CA GLY A 206 2.97 23.98 9.84
C GLY A 206 4.41 23.49 9.98
N GLY A 207 4.90 22.66 9.07
CA GLY A 207 6.24 22.07 9.07
C GLY A 207 6.38 20.79 9.91
N ASP A 208 5.28 20.17 10.34
CA ASP A 208 5.32 18.88 11.03
C ASP A 208 5.50 17.74 10.02
N GLU A 209 6.40 16.80 10.31
CA GLU A 209 6.63 15.64 9.45
C GLU A 209 5.41 14.69 9.46
N ILE A 210 4.97 14.28 8.27
CA ILE A 210 3.90 13.30 8.08
C ILE A 210 4.51 11.91 7.82
N GLY A 211 5.47 11.84 6.90
CA GLY A 211 6.21 10.64 6.57
C GLY A 211 6.69 10.57 5.11
N PRO A 212 7.44 9.53 4.74
CA PRO A 212 7.92 9.33 3.37
C PRO A 212 6.79 9.28 2.35
N GLU A 213 7.05 9.82 1.16
CA GLU A 213 6.13 9.77 0.02
C GLU A 213 5.97 8.34 -0.53
N ILE A 214 4.74 8.03 -0.90
CA ILE A 214 4.40 6.84 -1.66
C ILE A 214 3.18 7.13 -2.55
N TYR A 215 3.19 6.60 -3.78
CA TYR A 215 2.08 6.72 -4.73
C TYR A 215 1.63 8.16 -5.05
N GLY A 216 2.55 9.12 -5.02
CA GLY A 216 2.39 10.52 -5.40
C GLY A 216 1.60 11.37 -4.40
N ALA A 217 0.48 10.86 -3.88
CA ALA A 217 -0.46 11.60 -3.04
C ALA A 217 -0.60 11.02 -1.62
N PHE A 218 0.27 10.07 -1.22
CA PHE A 218 0.22 9.46 0.09
C PHE A 218 1.54 9.60 0.85
N ALA A 219 1.41 9.57 2.16
CA ALA A 219 2.52 9.46 3.09
C ALA A 219 2.44 8.15 3.89
N ILE A 220 3.59 7.55 4.16
CA ILE A 220 3.74 6.46 5.12
C ILE A 220 3.70 7.05 6.53
N VAL A 221 2.53 7.01 7.17
CA VAL A 221 2.34 7.56 8.54
C VAL A 221 2.73 6.57 9.63
N LYS A 222 2.90 5.29 9.28
CA LYS A 222 3.37 4.25 10.18
C LYS A 222 3.95 3.08 9.39
N GLU A 223 5.13 2.62 9.78
CA GLU A 223 5.80 1.45 9.24
C GLU A 223 6.45 0.68 10.39
N GLU A 224 6.14 -0.61 10.52
CA GLU A 224 6.67 -1.45 11.59
C GLU A 224 6.90 -2.87 11.08
N PHE A 225 8.05 -3.43 11.43
CA PHE A 225 8.37 -4.83 11.24
C PHE A 225 8.26 -5.59 12.56
N TYR A 226 7.66 -6.77 12.51
CA TYR A 226 7.36 -7.61 13.66
C TYR A 226 7.83 -9.05 13.38
N GLY A 227 8.91 -9.49 14.01
CA GLY A 227 9.29 -10.90 14.01
C GLY A 227 10.79 -11.16 14.08
N PRO A 228 11.19 -12.43 13.92
CA PRO A 228 10.32 -13.62 13.83
C PRO A 228 9.56 -13.90 15.13
N TYR A 229 8.43 -14.62 15.06
CA TYR A 229 7.70 -15.16 16.24
C TYR A 229 7.32 -16.63 16.01
N PRO A 230 7.38 -17.52 17.01
CA PRO A 230 6.90 -18.89 16.87
C PRO A 230 5.45 -18.94 16.38
N ALA A 231 5.20 -19.65 15.28
CA ALA A 231 3.88 -19.84 14.71
C ALA A 231 2.99 -20.60 15.70
N GLY A 232 1.73 -20.16 15.85
CA GLY A 232 0.75 -20.88 16.67
C GLY A 232 0.69 -20.50 18.16
N LYS A 233 1.43 -19.49 18.65
CA LYS A 233 1.15 -18.89 19.98
C LYS A 233 0.15 -17.73 19.84
N PRO A 234 -1.13 -17.92 20.20
CA PRO A 234 -2.14 -16.88 20.09
C PRO A 234 -1.98 -15.92 21.26
N GLY A 235 -1.31 -14.77 21.09
CA GLY A 235 -1.35 -13.75 22.14
C GLY A 235 -0.39 -12.58 22.07
N HIS A 236 0.79 -12.71 21.44
CA HIS A 236 1.85 -11.69 21.64
C HIS A 236 2.34 -10.98 20.38
N GLY A 237 1.78 -11.28 19.21
CA GLY A 237 2.22 -10.71 17.93
C GLY A 237 1.10 -10.29 16.98
N LYS A 238 -0.11 -9.99 17.48
CA LYS A 238 -1.11 -9.34 16.63
C LYS A 238 -0.70 -7.88 16.41
N PRO A 239 -0.52 -7.42 15.16
CA PRO A 239 -0.26 -6.01 14.87
C PRO A 239 -1.36 -5.15 15.51
N GLY A 240 -0.96 -4.20 16.36
CA GLY A 240 -1.88 -3.27 17.03
C GLY A 240 -2.20 -3.52 18.51
N HIS A 241 -1.77 -4.64 19.12
CA HIS A 241 -2.02 -4.89 20.55
C HIS A 241 -0.81 -5.38 21.38
N GLY A 242 0.33 -5.66 20.76
CA GLY A 242 1.58 -6.01 21.45
C GLY A 242 2.61 -4.87 21.37
N LYS A 243 3.35 -4.62 22.46
CA LYS A 243 4.57 -3.82 22.36
C LYS A 243 5.56 -4.57 21.46
N PRO A 244 6.28 -3.91 20.53
CA PRO A 244 7.35 -4.56 19.78
C PRO A 244 8.33 -5.18 20.77
N ASN A 245 8.45 -6.50 20.73
CA ASN A 245 9.32 -7.21 21.67
C ASN A 245 10.76 -7.04 21.19
N HIS A 246 11.47 -6.06 21.73
CA HIS A 246 12.92 -5.84 21.48
C HIS A 246 13.82 -6.94 22.07
N GLY A 247 13.27 -8.10 22.42
CA GLY A 247 13.89 -9.16 23.21
C GLY A 247 14.45 -10.32 22.40
N TRP A 248 14.94 -10.10 21.18
CA TRP A 248 15.75 -11.09 20.49
C TRP A 248 17.23 -10.83 20.81
N GLY A 249 17.88 -11.79 21.46
CA GLY A 249 19.33 -11.76 21.69
C GLY A 249 20.07 -11.72 20.36
N LYS A 250 21.24 -11.06 20.33
CA LYS A 250 22.05 -10.78 19.12
C LYS A 250 22.28 -11.97 18.17
N GLY A 251 22.23 -13.21 18.67
CA GLY A 251 22.47 -14.41 17.86
C GLY A 251 21.36 -14.77 16.87
N ASN A 252 20.11 -14.35 17.11
CA ASN A 252 18.97 -14.82 16.32
C ASN A 252 18.59 -13.89 15.15
N CYS A 253 19.09 -12.64 15.15
CA CYS A 253 18.89 -11.70 14.03
C CYS A 253 19.73 -12.05 12.78
N GLN A 254 20.87 -12.73 12.95
CA GLN A 254 21.77 -13.05 11.82
C GLN A 254 21.28 -14.21 10.93
N ALA A 255 20.27 -14.97 11.36
CA ALA A 255 19.86 -16.21 10.68
C ALA A 255 18.72 -16.04 9.66
N GLY A 256 17.94 -14.95 9.73
CA GLY A 256 16.76 -14.74 8.87
C GLY A 256 17.04 -13.88 7.65
N MET A 257 17.50 -12.63 7.86
CA MET A 257 17.82 -11.65 6.81
C MET A 257 18.82 -10.60 7.35
N PRO A 258 20.13 -10.70 7.03
CA PRO A 258 21.15 -9.76 7.53
C PRO A 258 20.90 -8.30 7.13
N ASP A 259 20.28 -8.09 5.97
CA ASP A 259 20.15 -6.79 5.31
C ASP A 259 19.02 -5.92 5.90
N MET A 260 18.06 -6.56 6.57
CA MET A 260 16.91 -5.93 7.21
C MET A 260 17.15 -5.66 8.71
N CYS A 261 18.33 -6.03 9.22
CA CYS A 261 18.72 -5.89 10.62
C CYS A 261 19.30 -4.51 10.98
N THR A 262 18.80 -3.43 10.38
CA THR A 262 19.09 -2.05 10.84
C THR A 262 18.07 -1.58 11.86
N THR A 263 17.82 -2.39 12.90
CA THR A 263 17.11 -1.86 14.06
C THR A 263 18.04 -0.91 14.83
N LYS A 264 17.81 0.40 14.67
CA LYS A 264 18.15 1.53 15.59
C LYS A 264 19.16 2.62 15.18
N GLU A 265 19.56 2.81 13.92
CA GLU A 265 20.38 4.00 13.57
C GLU A 265 19.86 4.95 12.48
N HIS A 266 18.58 4.87 12.08
CA HIS A 266 17.93 6.02 11.43
C HIS A 266 17.28 6.96 12.45
N SER A 267 18.03 7.38 13.47
CA SER A 267 17.81 8.71 14.01
C SER A 267 18.56 9.66 13.08
N TRP A 268 17.86 10.28 12.14
CA TRP A 268 18.41 11.34 11.30
C TRP A 268 18.88 12.48 12.22
N LYS A 269 20.17 12.45 12.60
CA LYS A 269 20.76 13.51 13.42
C LYS A 269 20.77 14.79 12.59
N LYS A 270 20.09 15.82 13.08
CA LYS A 270 20.20 17.21 12.60
C LYS A 270 21.68 17.53 12.30
N PRO A 271 22.00 18.20 11.18
CA PRO A 271 23.38 18.57 10.89
C PRO A 271 23.91 19.45 12.02
N ALA A 272 24.98 18.99 12.66
CA ALA A 272 25.68 19.74 13.67
C ALA A 272 26.17 21.07 13.07
N LYS A 273 25.79 22.20 13.69
CA LYS A 273 26.37 23.51 13.42
C LYS A 273 27.88 23.41 13.55
N LYS A 274 28.62 23.46 12.43
CA LYS A 274 30.08 23.61 12.45
C LYS A 274 30.42 25.04 12.88
N SER A 275 30.66 25.23 14.18
CA SER A 275 31.42 26.38 14.68
C SER A 275 32.91 26.17 14.37
N GLY A 276 33.33 26.56 13.16
CA GLY A 276 34.73 26.52 12.74
C GLY A 276 35.52 27.68 13.32
N LYS A 277 36.16 27.47 14.47
CA LYS A 277 37.20 28.35 15.02
C LYS A 277 38.49 28.10 14.22
N LYS A 278 38.84 28.99 13.30
CA LYS A 278 40.11 28.96 12.55
C LYS A 278 41.27 29.26 13.50
N THR A 279 42.15 28.29 13.67
CA THR A 279 43.55 28.54 14.02
C THR A 279 44.37 27.37 13.47
N VAL A 280 45.40 27.67 12.69
CA VAL A 280 46.79 27.17 12.83
C VAL A 280 47.61 27.59 11.61
N LYS A 281 48.56 28.47 11.93
CA LYS A 281 49.97 28.54 11.55
C LYS A 281 50.44 28.14 10.15
N GLN A 282 51.00 29.17 9.53
CA GLN A 282 52.08 29.22 8.56
C GLN A 282 53.34 28.47 9.05
N SER A 283 53.96 27.68 8.19
CA SER A 283 55.41 27.46 8.18
C SER A 283 55.89 27.10 6.78
N ASP A 284 56.83 27.90 6.30
CA ASP A 284 57.58 27.78 5.06
C ASP A 284 58.49 26.53 5.02
N GLY A 285 58.89 26.11 3.81
CA GLY A 285 60.11 25.32 3.63
C GLY A 285 60.18 24.42 2.38
N GLN A 286 60.78 24.96 1.32
CA GLN A 286 61.69 24.36 0.31
C GLN A 286 61.97 22.83 0.40
N ASN A 287 62.22 22.04 -0.66
CA ASN A 287 63.06 22.29 -1.84
C ASN A 287 63.00 21.10 -2.85
N ASN A 288 63.47 21.37 -4.06
CA ASN A 288 63.64 20.51 -5.25
C ASN A 288 64.45 19.20 -5.10
N ARG A 289 64.14 18.21 -5.99
CA ARG A 289 65.04 17.45 -6.92
C ARG A 289 64.35 16.11 -7.33
N SER A 290 63.94 15.88 -8.58
CA SER A 290 64.67 15.53 -9.82
C SER A 290 64.99 14.03 -10.02
N ARG A 291 64.66 13.53 -11.24
CA ARG A 291 65.07 12.28 -11.93
C ARG A 291 64.33 11.00 -11.49
N GLY A 292 63.87 10.08 -12.35
CA GLY A 292 63.94 9.93 -13.81
C GLY A 292 63.83 8.43 -14.17
N ARG A 293 63.18 8.12 -15.31
CA ARG A 293 63.23 6.87 -16.10
C ARG A 293 62.93 5.53 -15.39
N ARG A 294 61.84 4.86 -15.75
CA ARG A 294 61.64 4.02 -16.95
C ARG A 294 60.14 3.85 -17.19
#